data_AF-A0A2A8BTH0-F1
#
_entry.id   AF-A0A2A8BTH0-F1
#
_cell.length_a   1.000
_cell.length_b   1.000
_cell.length_c   1.000
_cell.angle_alpha   90.00
_cell.angle_beta   90.00
_cell.angle_gamma   90.00
#
_symmetry.space_group_name_H-M   'P 1'
#
loop_
_entity.id
_entity.type
_entity.pdbx_description
1 polymer ?
#
loop_
_entity_poly.entity_id
_entity_poly.type
_entity_poly.pdbx_seq_one_letter_code
_entity_poly.pdbx_strand_id
1 'polypeptide(L)'
;AATPELKKMGISTATRLYEIPKDPNIIIVNATMRRFVEISNQITEIYTKYVALEDLHVYSIDECFLDMQQTAHLFGRDPIVIAKRIQREVYDTTGITASIGIGPNLFLSKVALDVESKHSNSRIAMWSYEDVSKKLWEIKPLQKVWGIGKATEEALHSMGLF
;
A
#
# COMPACT_ATOMS: atom_id res chain seq x y z
N ALA A 1 -8.21 7.19 11.00
CA ALA A 1 -7.93 7.40 9.57
C ALA A 1 -8.76 8.56 9.07
N ALA A 2 -8.37 9.20 7.96
CA ALA A 2 -9.10 10.29 7.34
C ALA A 2 -9.21 10.05 5.84
N THR A 3 -10.36 10.41 5.24
CA THR A 3 -10.57 10.31 3.78
C THR A 3 -9.66 11.30 3.04
N PRO A 4 -9.40 11.10 1.73
CA PRO A 4 -8.60 12.03 0.93
C PRO A 4 -9.09 13.49 1.01
N GLU A 5 -10.40 13.71 1.12
CA GLU A 5 -11.03 15.02 1.24
C GLU A 5 -10.66 15.68 2.58
N LEU A 6 -10.75 14.94 3.68
CA LEU A 6 -10.35 15.44 5.02
C LEU A 6 -8.84 15.70 5.09
N LYS A 7 -8.01 14.89 4.43
CA LYS A 7 -6.56 15.13 4.33
C LYS A 7 -6.23 16.45 3.65
N LYS A 8 -7.00 16.87 2.64
CA LYS A 8 -6.85 18.20 1.99
C LYS A 8 -7.16 19.35 2.95
N MET A 9 -7.95 19.11 3.99
CA MET A 9 -8.26 20.08 5.05
C MET A 9 -7.21 20.07 6.18
N GLY A 10 -6.14 19.28 6.07
CA GLY A 10 -5.11 19.14 7.10
C GLY A 10 -5.46 18.13 8.20
N ILE A 11 -6.60 17.44 8.11
CA ILE A 11 -6.98 16.38 9.04
C ILE A 11 -6.35 15.07 8.56
N SER A 12 -5.39 14.56 9.32
CA SER A 12 -4.61 13.40 8.94
C SER A 12 -4.78 12.25 9.93
N THR A 13 -4.09 11.14 9.67
CA THR A 13 -4.05 10.03 10.62
C THR A 13 -3.37 10.52 11.91
N ALA A 14 -3.99 10.24 13.06
CA ALA A 14 -3.57 10.68 14.40
C ALA A 14 -3.83 12.15 14.78
N THR A 15 -4.52 12.94 13.94
CA THR A 15 -5.09 14.23 14.37
C THR A 15 -5.99 14.00 15.59
N ARG A 16 -5.84 14.84 16.62
CA ARG A 16 -6.59 14.68 17.88
C ARG A 16 -8.04 15.10 17.66
N LEU A 17 -8.98 14.40 18.28
CA LEU A 17 -10.41 14.64 18.08
C LEU A 17 -10.82 16.10 18.32
N TYR A 18 -10.20 16.77 19.30
CA TYR A 18 -10.50 18.17 19.63
C TYR A 18 -9.89 19.18 18.65
N GLU A 19 -8.96 18.76 17.78
CA GLU A 19 -8.37 19.59 16.72
C GLU A 19 -9.23 19.56 15.44
N ILE A 20 -10.21 18.66 15.37
CA ILE A 20 -11.12 18.56 14.24
C ILE A 20 -12.12 19.74 14.28
N PRO A 21 -12.24 20.53 13.20
CA PRO A 21 -13.21 21.62 13.11
C PRO A 21 -14.64 21.12 13.37
N LYS A 22 -15.44 21.95 14.04
CA LYS A 22 -16.87 21.69 14.18
C LYS A 22 -17.58 22.06 12.88
N ASP A 23 -17.65 21.11 11.97
CA ASP A 23 -18.31 21.24 10.67
C ASP A 23 -19.35 20.10 10.51
N PRO A 24 -20.62 20.42 10.21
CA PRO A 24 -21.66 19.39 10.04
C PRO A 24 -21.41 18.43 8.87
N ASN A 25 -20.53 18.78 7.93
CA ASN A 25 -20.15 17.92 6.81
C ASN A 25 -19.08 16.87 7.21
N ILE A 26 -18.46 17.01 8.39
CA ILE A 26 -17.48 16.05 8.89
C ILE A 26 -18.21 14.95 9.66
N ILE A 27 -18.23 13.75 9.09
CA ILE A 27 -18.82 12.57 9.72
C ILE A 27 -17.73 11.83 10.50
N ILE A 28 -17.88 11.78 11.82
CA ILE A 28 -16.99 11.05 12.72
C ILE A 28 -17.63 9.70 13.04
N VAL A 29 -16.92 8.62 12.73
CA VAL A 29 -17.37 7.25 12.95
C VAL A 29 -16.41 6.54 13.91
N ASN A 30 -16.96 5.83 14.89
CA ASN A 30 -16.16 5.01 15.80
C ASN A 30 -15.61 3.77 15.07
N ALA A 31 -14.34 3.47 15.29
CA ALA A 31 -13.70 2.29 14.72
C ALA A 31 -14.25 1.01 15.36
N THR A 32 -14.67 0.04 14.53
CA THR A 32 -15.04 -1.30 15.00
C THR A 32 -13.95 -2.29 14.61
N MET A 33 -13.01 -2.57 15.51
CA MET A 33 -11.84 -3.43 15.23
C MET A 33 -12.21 -4.80 14.68
N ARG A 34 -13.28 -5.41 15.20
CA ARG A 34 -13.81 -6.67 14.68
C ARG A 34 -14.11 -6.63 13.19
N ARG A 35 -14.73 -5.54 12.70
CA ARG A 35 -15.07 -5.39 11.28
C ARG A 35 -13.82 -5.30 10.40
N PHE A 36 -12.79 -4.61 10.87
CA PHE A 36 -11.51 -4.53 10.13
C PHE A 36 -10.83 -5.90 10.03
N VAL A 37 -10.82 -6.69 11.11
CA VAL A 37 -10.28 -8.05 11.09
C VAL A 37 -11.09 -8.98 10.19
N GLU A 38 -12.41 -8.92 10.24
CA GLU A 38 -13.29 -9.71 9.36
C GLU A 38 -13.00 -9.44 7.89
N ILE A 39 -12.89 -8.17 7.51
CA ILE A 39 -12.57 -7.78 6.13
C ILE A 39 -11.14 -8.17 5.74
N SER A 40 -10.17 -7.97 6.63
CA SER A 40 -8.78 -8.36 6.39
C SER A 40 -8.65 -9.86 6.12
N ASN A 41 -9.38 -10.69 6.88
CA ASN A 41 -9.41 -12.13 6.68
C ASN A 41 -10.05 -12.51 5.34
N GLN A 42 -11.14 -11.83 4.91
CA GLN A 42 -11.75 -12.06 3.59
C GLN A 42 -10.77 -11.74 2.45
N ILE A 43 -10.02 -10.64 2.57
CA ILE A 43 -9.00 -10.26 1.57
C ILE A 43 -7.85 -11.28 1.55
N THR A 44 -7.38 -11.69 2.73
CA THR A 44 -6.35 -12.73 2.88
C THR A 44 -6.81 -14.05 2.26
N GLU A 45 -8.06 -14.45 2.47
CA GLU A 45 -8.65 -15.66 1.86
C GLU A 45 -8.64 -15.59 0.32
N ILE A 46 -8.92 -14.41 -0.27
CA ILE A 46 -8.76 -14.21 -1.71
C ILE A 46 -7.30 -14.45 -2.14
N TYR A 47 -6.32 -13.92 -1.39
CA TYR A 47 -4.90 -14.09 -1.71
C TYR A 47 -4.45 -15.56 -1.69
N THR A 48 -5.00 -16.38 -0.80
CA THR A 48 -4.70 -17.83 -0.76
C THR A 48 -5.12 -18.60 -2.03
N LYS A 49 -5.95 -18.01 -2.89
CA LYS A 49 -6.28 -18.58 -4.21
C LYS A 49 -5.16 -18.37 -5.24
N TYR A 50 -4.24 -17.44 -4.99
CA TYR A 50 -3.18 -17.04 -5.92
C TYR A 50 -1.79 -17.55 -5.50
N VAL A 51 -1.57 -17.71 -4.19
CA VAL A 51 -0.30 -18.16 -3.62
C VAL A 51 -0.55 -19.15 -2.48
N ALA A 52 0.42 -20.01 -2.21
CA ALA A 52 0.39 -20.87 -1.03
C ALA A 52 0.54 -20.03 0.26
N LEU A 53 0.18 -20.60 1.41
CA LEU A 53 0.23 -19.86 2.68
C LEU A 53 1.67 -19.47 3.07
N GLU A 54 2.65 -20.29 2.72
CA GLU A 54 4.07 -20.02 2.91
C GLU A 54 4.60 -18.84 2.07
N ASP A 55 3.96 -18.56 0.95
CA ASP A 55 4.30 -17.48 0.00
C ASP A 55 3.49 -16.19 0.27
N LEU A 56 2.66 -16.18 1.32
CA LEU A 56 1.85 -15.06 1.74
C LEU A 56 2.39 -14.45 3.03
N HIS A 57 2.90 -13.21 2.95
CA HIS A 57 3.43 -12.50 4.11
C HIS A 57 2.51 -11.35 4.52
N VAL A 58 1.77 -11.54 5.61
CA VAL A 58 0.94 -10.48 6.21
C VAL A 58 1.86 -9.45 6.89
N TYR A 59 1.81 -8.20 6.42
CA TYR A 59 2.62 -7.10 6.97
C TYR A 59 1.84 -6.27 7.98
N SER A 60 0.56 -6.02 7.71
CA SER A 60 -0.38 -5.32 8.57
C SER A 60 -1.82 -5.81 8.33
N ILE A 61 -2.80 -5.20 8.99
CA ILE A 61 -4.22 -5.49 8.78
C ILE A 61 -4.70 -5.24 7.34
N ASP A 62 -4.02 -4.35 6.62
CA ASP A 62 -4.39 -3.88 5.28
C ASP A 62 -3.29 -4.06 4.22
N GLU A 63 -2.13 -4.63 4.59
CA GLU A 63 -1.01 -4.86 3.68
C GLU A 63 -0.49 -6.30 3.78
N CYS A 64 -0.28 -6.92 2.62
CA CYS A 64 0.30 -8.26 2.47
C CYS A 64 1.25 -8.27 1.27
N PHE A 65 2.28 -9.12 1.33
CA PHE A 65 3.12 -9.46 0.20
C PHE A 65 2.78 -10.86 -0.29
N LEU A 66 2.74 -11.04 -1.60
CA LEU A 66 2.49 -12.32 -2.26
C LEU A 66 3.72 -12.65 -3.10
N ASP A 67 4.42 -13.75 -2.78
CA ASP A 67 5.44 -14.29 -3.68
C ASP A 67 4.76 -15.12 -4.77
N MET A 68 4.68 -14.56 -5.97
CA MET A 68 4.02 -15.18 -7.11
C MET A 68 5.00 -15.88 -8.06
N GLN A 69 6.29 -16.01 -7.72
CA GLN A 69 7.28 -16.58 -8.64
C GLN A 69 6.91 -17.99 -9.12
N GLN A 70 6.39 -18.82 -8.22
CA GLN A 70 6.02 -20.20 -8.53
C GLN A 70 4.62 -20.33 -9.13
N THR A 71 3.70 -19.42 -8.84
CA THR A 71 2.28 -19.57 -9.20
C THR A 71 1.81 -18.66 -10.33
N ALA A 72 2.55 -17.59 -10.68
CA ALA A 72 2.13 -16.58 -11.66
C ALA A 72 1.70 -17.20 -12.99
N HIS A 73 2.45 -18.21 -13.47
CA HIS A 73 2.19 -18.90 -14.73
C HIS A 73 0.80 -19.54 -14.84
N LEU A 74 0.14 -19.84 -13.71
CA LEU A 74 -1.22 -20.39 -13.65
C LEU A 74 -2.29 -19.32 -13.95
N PHE A 75 -1.96 -18.05 -13.76
CA PHE A 75 -2.88 -16.91 -13.87
C PHE A 75 -2.57 -16.00 -15.06
N GLY A 76 -1.43 -16.21 -15.73
CA GLY A 76 -1.01 -15.48 -16.92
C GLY A 76 0.50 -15.32 -16.98
N ARG A 77 1.00 -14.67 -18.04
CA ARG A 77 2.42 -14.29 -18.15
C ARG A 77 2.69 -12.83 -17.78
N ASP A 78 1.66 -11.99 -17.80
CA ASP A 78 1.78 -10.56 -17.51
C ASP A 78 1.38 -10.28 -16.05
N PRO A 79 2.34 -9.84 -15.19
CA PRO A 79 2.06 -9.48 -13.80
C PRO A 79 0.97 -8.40 -13.66
N ILE A 80 0.84 -7.49 -14.61
CA ILE A 80 -0.17 -6.43 -14.58
C ILE A 80 -1.57 -7.02 -14.77
N VAL A 81 -1.73 -8.04 -15.62
CA VAL A 81 -3.01 -8.73 -15.81
C VAL A 81 -3.41 -9.47 -14.53
N ILE A 82 -2.46 -10.16 -13.90
CA ILE A 82 -2.69 -10.87 -12.64
C ILE A 82 -3.07 -9.88 -11.53
N ALA A 83 -2.35 -8.76 -11.39
CA ALA A 83 -2.65 -7.72 -10.42
C ALA A 83 -4.06 -7.12 -10.62
N LYS A 84 -4.47 -6.84 -11.86
CA LYS A 84 -5.83 -6.38 -12.16
C LYS A 84 -6.89 -7.40 -11.77
N ARG A 85 -6.61 -8.70 -11.98
CA ARG A 85 -7.51 -9.79 -11.58
C ARG A 85 -7.68 -9.84 -10.06
N ILE A 86 -6.57 -9.79 -9.30
CA ILE A 86 -6.60 -9.75 -7.83
C ILE A 86 -7.36 -8.51 -7.34
N GLN A 87 -7.04 -7.32 -7.88
CA GLN A 87 -7.71 -6.07 -7.52
C GLN A 87 -9.22 -6.14 -7.77
N ARG A 88 -9.63 -6.74 -8.90
CA ARG A 88 -11.04 -6.91 -9.24
C ARG A 88 -11.74 -7.86 -8.28
N GLU A 89 -11.14 -9.00 -7.95
CA GLU A 89 -11.72 -9.98 -7.04
C GLU A 89 -11.86 -9.44 -5.62
N VAL A 90 -10.86 -8.69 -5.13
CA VAL A 90 -10.94 -7.97 -3.85
C VAL A 90 -12.12 -6.99 -3.87
N TYR A 91 -12.25 -6.20 -4.93
CA TYR A 91 -13.35 -5.23 -5.06
C TYR A 91 -14.72 -5.89 -5.14
N ASP A 92 -14.87 -6.91 -5.99
CA ASP A 92 -16.15 -7.60 -6.18
C ASP A 92 -16.62 -8.34 -4.91
N THR A 93 -15.68 -8.81 -4.08
CA THR A 93 -15.99 -9.53 -2.84
C THR A 93 -16.24 -8.59 -1.66
N THR A 94 -15.46 -7.52 -1.52
CA THR A 94 -15.43 -6.69 -0.30
C THR A 94 -15.90 -5.25 -0.50
N GLY A 95 -16.02 -4.79 -1.74
CA GLY A 95 -16.26 -3.39 -2.10
C GLY A 95 -15.05 -2.48 -1.90
N ILE A 96 -13.87 -3.03 -1.57
CA ILE A 96 -12.67 -2.25 -1.26
C ILE A 96 -11.73 -2.20 -2.46
N THR A 97 -11.23 -1.00 -2.76
CA THR A 97 -10.21 -0.80 -3.80
C THR A 97 -8.81 -1.07 -3.25
N ALA A 98 -8.10 -2.05 -3.83
CA ALA A 98 -6.70 -2.32 -3.52
C ALA A 98 -5.75 -1.49 -4.40
N SER A 99 -4.55 -1.21 -3.88
CA SER A 99 -3.39 -0.78 -4.67
C SER A 99 -2.35 -1.88 -4.65
N ILE A 100 -1.67 -2.11 -5.77
CA ILE A 100 -0.66 -3.18 -5.89
C ILE A 100 0.65 -2.60 -6.40
N GLY A 101 1.75 -2.85 -5.68
CA GLY A 101 3.10 -2.61 -6.15
C GLY A 101 3.75 -3.93 -6.50
N ILE A 102 4.39 -4.00 -7.67
CA ILE A 102 5.05 -5.19 -8.19
C ILE A 102 6.54 -4.88 -8.29
N GLY A 103 7.38 -5.78 -7.78
CA GLY A 103 8.83 -5.61 -7.84
C GLY A 103 9.56 -6.95 -7.67
N PRO A 104 10.86 -6.99 -7.97
CA PRO A 104 11.66 -8.21 -7.89
C PRO A 104 11.98 -8.66 -6.45
N ASN A 105 11.60 -7.86 -5.45
CA ASN A 105 11.74 -8.17 -4.02
C ASN A 105 10.73 -7.34 -3.21
N LEU A 106 10.59 -7.67 -1.91
CA LEU A 106 9.65 -7.01 -0.99
C LEU A 106 9.88 -5.49 -0.88
N PHE A 107 11.14 -5.05 -0.92
CA PHE A 107 11.46 -3.63 -0.80
C PHE A 107 10.96 -2.84 -2.00
N LEU A 108 11.32 -3.25 -3.21
CA LEU A 108 10.90 -2.54 -4.43
C LEU A 108 9.39 -2.62 -4.65
N SER A 109 8.74 -3.74 -4.31
CA SER A 109 7.28 -3.84 -4.41
C SER A 109 6.58 -2.87 -3.44
N LYS A 110 7.08 -2.75 -2.20
CA LYS A 110 6.53 -1.81 -1.20
C LYS A 110 6.74 -0.35 -1.61
N VAL A 111 7.94 0.01 -2.09
CA VAL A 111 8.22 1.37 -2.54
C VAL A 111 7.38 1.72 -3.78
N ALA A 112 7.27 0.82 -4.75
CA ALA A 112 6.41 1.01 -5.91
C ALA A 112 4.93 1.20 -5.51
N LEU A 113 4.47 0.44 -4.50
CA LEU A 113 3.13 0.57 -3.94
C LEU A 113 2.91 1.97 -3.34
N ASP A 114 3.82 2.40 -2.47
CA ASP A 114 3.66 3.62 -1.68
C ASP A 114 3.83 4.90 -2.50
N VAL A 115 4.76 4.91 -3.47
CA VAL A 115 5.17 6.13 -4.18
C VAL A 115 4.48 6.30 -5.53
N GLU A 116 4.14 5.22 -6.22
CA GLU A 116 3.57 5.30 -7.57
C GLU A 116 2.15 4.71 -7.63
N SER A 117 1.97 3.48 -7.14
CA SER A 117 0.71 2.75 -7.27
C SER A 117 -0.46 3.47 -6.60
N LYS A 118 -0.32 3.97 -5.36
CA LYS A 118 -1.39 4.70 -4.66
C LYS A 118 -1.86 5.98 -5.38
N HIS A 119 -1.06 6.49 -6.31
CA HIS A 119 -1.30 7.73 -7.05
C HIS A 119 -1.65 7.50 -8.53
N SER A 120 -1.55 6.27 -9.04
CA SER A 120 -1.89 5.94 -10.41
C SER A 120 -3.39 5.64 -10.57
N ASN A 121 -3.95 5.95 -11.76
CA ASN A 121 -5.37 5.68 -12.05
C ASN A 121 -5.71 4.19 -11.97
N SER A 122 -4.78 3.31 -12.39
CA SER A 122 -4.93 1.85 -12.28
C SER A 122 -4.76 1.34 -10.86
N ARG A 123 -4.13 2.13 -9.98
CA ARG A 123 -3.66 1.71 -8.66
C ARG A 123 -2.72 0.50 -8.72
N ILE A 124 -1.95 0.40 -9.79
CA ILE A 124 -0.94 -0.64 -10.02
C ILE A 124 0.33 0.06 -10.50
N ALA A 125 1.48 -0.34 -9.95
CA ALA A 125 2.80 0.06 -10.45
C ALA A 125 3.75 -1.13 -10.40
N MET A 126 4.62 -1.26 -11.41
CA MET A 126 5.63 -2.31 -11.49
C MET A 126 7.00 -1.67 -11.66
N TRP A 127 7.92 -2.03 -10.79
CA TRP A 127 9.31 -1.57 -10.80
C TRP A 127 10.25 -2.75 -11.02
N SER A 128 11.31 -2.50 -11.76
CA SER A 128 12.42 -3.41 -12.00
C SER A 128 13.72 -2.79 -11.45
N TYR A 129 14.84 -3.53 -11.54
CA TYR A 129 16.13 -2.96 -11.15
C TYR A 129 16.55 -1.77 -12.03
N GLU A 130 16.06 -1.67 -13.27
CA GLU A 130 16.33 -0.54 -14.15
C GLU A 130 15.63 0.77 -13.71
N ASP A 131 14.59 0.66 -12.88
CA ASP A 131 13.86 1.80 -12.33
C ASP A 131 14.55 2.41 -11.11
N VAL A 132 15.50 1.71 -10.50
CA VAL A 132 16.18 2.16 -9.27
C VAL A 132 16.83 3.53 -9.47
N SER A 133 17.64 3.67 -10.51
CA SER A 133 18.34 4.93 -10.77
C SER A 133 17.43 6.06 -11.25
N LYS A 134 16.31 5.71 -11.88
CA LYS A 134 15.38 6.68 -12.50
C LYS A 134 14.26 7.13 -11.57
N LYS A 135 13.89 6.28 -10.61
CA LYS A 135 12.72 6.47 -9.75
C LYS A 135 13.11 6.47 -8.27
N LEU A 136 13.81 5.42 -7.79
CA LEU A 136 14.11 5.28 -6.35
C LEU A 136 15.02 6.41 -5.85
N TRP A 137 16.10 6.71 -6.56
CA TRP A 137 17.06 7.76 -6.17
C TRP A 137 16.47 9.18 -6.21
N GLU A 138 15.42 9.38 -7.00
CA GLU A 138 14.73 10.67 -7.13
C GLU A 138 13.64 10.88 -6.06
N ILE A 139 13.38 9.90 -5.20
CA ILE A 139 12.38 10.01 -4.14
C ILE A 139 12.83 11.05 -3.12
N LYS A 140 12.06 12.14 -3.03
CA LYS A 140 12.22 13.16 -2.00
C LYS A 140 10.88 13.52 -1.35
N PRO A 141 10.85 13.76 -0.03
CA PRO A 141 11.94 13.57 0.95
C PRO A 141 12.25 12.08 1.24
N LEU A 142 13.43 11.76 1.80
CA LEU A 142 13.90 10.38 2.05
C LEU A 142 12.94 9.56 2.91
N GLN A 143 12.21 10.20 3.82
CA GLN A 143 11.18 9.54 4.65
C GLN A 143 10.03 8.89 3.85
N LYS A 144 9.93 9.16 2.53
CA LYS A 144 9.00 8.45 1.64
C LYS A 144 9.51 7.07 1.23
N VAL A 145 10.80 6.78 1.41
CA VAL A 145 11.38 5.46 1.16
C VAL A 145 11.05 4.54 2.33
N TRP A 146 10.50 3.37 2.02
CA TRP A 146 10.13 2.39 3.04
C TRP A 146 11.34 2.01 3.91
N GLY A 147 11.15 2.10 5.24
CA GLY A 147 12.19 1.86 6.24
C GLY A 147 12.92 3.12 6.74
N ILE A 148 12.74 4.28 6.11
CA ILE A 148 13.33 5.55 6.57
C ILE A 148 12.28 6.33 7.37
N GLY A 149 12.46 6.39 8.68
CA GLY A 149 11.69 7.27 9.56
C GLY A 149 12.33 8.65 9.71
N LYS A 150 11.60 9.60 10.32
CA LYS A 150 12.05 10.97 10.54
C LYS A 150 13.44 11.07 11.18
N ALA A 151 13.70 10.31 12.25
CA ALA A 151 15.00 10.34 12.93
C ALA A 151 16.14 9.81 12.04
N THR A 152 15.86 8.78 11.24
CA THR A 152 16.83 8.24 10.28
C THR A 152 17.11 9.24 9.16
N GLU A 153 16.07 9.91 8.64
CA GLU A 153 16.20 10.97 7.66
C GLU A 153 17.07 12.13 8.19
N GLU A 154 16.82 12.59 9.41
CA GLU A 154 17.63 13.63 10.06
C GLU A 154 19.11 13.21 10.19
N ALA A 155 19.37 11.95 10.55
CA ALA A 155 20.72 11.41 10.60
C ALA A 155 21.37 11.36 9.21
N LEU A 156 20.66 10.92 8.18
CA LEU A 156 21.15 10.87 6.80
C LEU A 156 21.45 12.28 6.25
N HIS A 157 20.58 13.26 6.52
CA HIS A 157 20.82 14.66 6.18
C HIS A 157 22.11 15.20 6.81
N SER A 158 22.39 14.84 8.07
CA SER A 158 23.64 15.23 8.74
C SER A 158 24.91 14.66 8.08
N MET A 159 24.76 13.60 7.29
CA MET A 159 25.81 12.96 6.49
C MET A 159 25.87 13.48 5.05
N GLY A 160 25.01 14.44 4.67
CA GLY A 160 24.93 14.99 3.32
C GLY A 160 24.16 14.12 2.31
N LEU A 161 23.34 13.19 2.78
CA LEU A 161 22.45 12.36 1.97
C LEU A 161 21.03 12.95 2.03
N PHE A 162 20.37 13.16 0.88
CA PHE A 162 19.08 13.89 0.77
C PHE A 162 18.10 13.22 -0.18
#